data_AF-A0A535QHD9-F1
#
_entry.id   AF-A0A535QHD9-F1
#
_cell.length_a   1.000
_cell.length_b   1.000
_cell.length_c   1.000
_cell.angle_alpha   90.00
_cell.angle_beta   90.00
_cell.angle_gamma   90.00
#
_symmetry.space_group_name_H-M   'P 1'
#
loop_
_entity.id
_entity.type
_entity.pdbx_description
1 polymer ?
#
loop_
_entity_poly.entity_id
_entity_poly.type
_entity_poly.pdbx_seq_one_letter_code
_entity_poly.pdbx_strand_id
1 'polypeptide(L)'
;MATSTRAAASAVRLEDFEPAARSVLPRGIFDYIAGGAEDEATIAGNREAFTRYRFRFRALAGAGEPDLTSELFGARFTLPVHLAPAAIQRMC
;
A
#
# COMPACT_ATOMS: atom_id res chain seq x y z
N MET A 1 -17.28 20.02 7.34
CA MET A 1 -16.98 18.58 7.43
C MET A 1 -17.12 17.92 6.04
N ALA A 2 -16.40 18.43 5.04
CA ALA A 2 -16.53 18.01 3.65
C ALA A 2 -15.38 18.55 2.79
N THR A 3 -14.22 17.87 2.71
CA THR A 3 -13.22 18.10 1.63
C THR A 3 -12.13 17.02 1.45
N SER A 4 -12.21 15.81 2.02
CA SER A 4 -11.08 14.85 1.93
C SER A 4 -11.02 14.02 0.63
N THR A 5 -12.13 13.86 -0.10
CA THR A 5 -12.21 12.90 -1.22
C THR A 5 -11.37 13.26 -2.47
N ARG A 6 -10.98 14.53 -2.66
CA ARG A 6 -10.33 14.96 -3.91
C ARG A 6 -8.84 14.62 -4.02
N ALA A 7 -8.11 14.54 -2.90
CA ALA A 7 -6.67 14.27 -2.93
C ALA A 7 -6.35 12.81 -3.31
N ALA A 8 -7.19 11.86 -2.87
CA ALA A 8 -7.07 10.46 -3.28
C ALA A 8 -7.38 10.25 -4.78
N ALA A 9 -8.18 11.12 -5.40
CA ALA A 9 -8.61 10.98 -6.79
C ALA A 9 -7.49 11.25 -7.81
N SER A 10 -6.40 11.92 -7.41
CA SER A 10 -5.23 12.18 -8.27
C SER A 10 -4.04 11.26 -7.99
N ALA A 11 -4.12 10.39 -6.98
CA ALA A 11 -3.05 9.45 -6.67
C ALA A 11 -2.97 8.37 -7.77
N VAL A 12 -1.78 8.20 -8.34
CA VAL A 12 -1.52 7.19 -9.40
C VAL A 12 -0.66 6.06 -8.84
N ARG A 13 0.15 6.35 -7.82
CA ARG A 13 0.99 5.38 -7.12
C ARG A 13 0.65 5.33 -5.63
N LEU A 14 1.02 4.23 -4.97
CA LEU A 14 0.79 4.08 -3.53
C LEU A 14 1.54 5.15 -2.72
N GLU A 15 2.70 5.58 -3.20
CA GLU A 15 3.52 6.60 -2.55
C GLU A 15 2.87 8.00 -2.57
N ASP A 16 1.91 8.24 -3.46
CA ASP A 16 1.22 9.54 -3.56
C ASP A 16 0.27 9.78 -2.38
N PHE A 17 -0.16 8.71 -1.70
CA PHE A 17 -1.10 8.81 -0.58
C PHE A 17 -0.46 9.39 0.69
N GLU A 18 0.83 9.16 0.92
CA GLU A 18 1.50 9.62 2.14
C GLU A 18 1.64 11.16 2.19
N PRO A 19 2.10 11.86 1.14
CA PRO A 19 2.06 13.33 1.08
C PRO A 19 0.64 13.90 1.15
N ALA A 20 -0.32 13.23 0.50
CA ALA A 20 -1.72 13.64 0.55
C ALA A 20 -2.27 13.55 1.99
N ALA A 21 -2.00 12.45 2.70
CA ALA A 21 -2.38 12.27 4.10
C ALA A 21 -1.70 13.29 5.01
N ARG A 22 -0.41 13.58 4.80
CA ARG A 22 0.34 14.60 5.55
C ARG A 22 -0.29 15.99 5.46
N SER A 23 -0.96 16.29 4.34
CA SER A 23 -1.61 17.60 4.13
C SER A 23 -2.94 17.77 4.89
N VAL A 24 -3.56 16.68 5.34
CA VAL A 24 -4.89 16.69 5.97
C VAL A 24 -4.92 16.18 7.41
N LEU A 25 -3.94 15.35 7.81
CA LEU A 25 -3.90 14.75 9.15
C LEU A 25 -3.20 15.67 10.17
N PRO A 26 -3.67 15.71 11.43
CA PRO A 26 -2.91 16.30 12.51
C PRO A 26 -1.54 15.63 12.63
N ARG A 27 -0.48 16.43 12.87
CA ARG A 27 0.91 15.96 12.88
C ARG A 27 1.14 14.71 13.74
N GLY A 28 0.61 14.68 14.96
CA GLY A 28 0.80 13.52 15.86
C GLY A 28 0.15 12.23 15.35
N ILE A 29 -0.97 12.32 14.63
CA ILE A 29 -1.62 11.14 14.02
C ILE A 29 -0.84 10.68 12.79
N PHE A 30 -0.40 11.64 11.95
CA PHE A 30 0.45 11.31 10.81
C PHE A 30 1.75 10.62 11.24
N ASP A 31 2.46 11.19 12.21
CA ASP A 31 3.74 10.66 12.69
C ASP A 31 3.56 9.26 13.33
N TYR A 32 2.43 8.98 13.99
CA TYR A 32 2.13 7.64 14.52
C TYR A 32 1.95 6.59 13.40
N ILE A 33 1.31 6.98 12.29
CA ILE A 33 1.00 6.05 11.19
C ILE A 33 2.22 5.85 10.28
N ALA A 34 2.90 6.93 9.94
CA ALA A 34 4.00 6.92 8.98
C ALA A 34 5.34 6.48 9.62
N GLY A 35 5.50 6.70 10.93
CA GLY A 35 6.75 6.48 11.64
C GLY A 35 7.09 5.01 11.90
N GLY A 36 8.39 4.76 12.07
CA GLY A 36 8.97 3.47 12.43
C GLY A 36 9.66 3.45 13.80
N ALA A 37 10.38 2.36 14.06
CA ALA A 37 11.21 2.24 15.24
C ALA A 37 12.58 2.91 15.02
N GLU A 38 13.09 3.54 16.09
CA GLU A 38 14.42 4.15 16.15
C GLU A 38 14.75 5.08 14.98
N ASP A 39 15.73 4.73 14.16
CA ASP A 39 16.20 5.50 13.00
C ASP A 39 15.48 5.12 11.69
N GLU A 40 14.47 4.26 11.78
CA GLU A 40 13.63 3.79 10.67
C GLU A 40 14.40 3.04 9.57
N ALA A 41 15.62 2.55 9.86
CA ALA A 41 16.43 1.81 8.89
C ALA A 41 15.68 0.59 8.31
N THR A 42 14.88 -0.09 9.14
CA THR A 42 14.05 -1.23 8.70
C THR A 42 12.94 -0.81 7.73
N ILE A 43 12.33 0.37 7.90
CA ILE A 43 11.31 0.87 6.97
C ILE A 43 11.92 1.10 5.58
N ALA A 44 13.09 1.75 5.53
CA ALA A 44 13.83 1.93 4.29
C ALA A 44 14.23 0.58 3.67
N GLY A 45 14.76 -0.32 4.49
CA GLY A 45 15.19 -1.66 4.08
C GLY A 45 14.07 -2.53 3.50
N ASN A 46 12.85 -2.45 4.06
CA ASN A 46 11.68 -3.18 3.54
C ASN A 46 11.35 -2.79 2.10
N ARG A 47 11.44 -1.49 1.76
CA ARG A 47 11.22 -0.99 0.39
C ARG A 47 12.37 -1.39 -0.52
N GLU A 48 13.62 -1.21 -0.06
CA GLU A 48 14.81 -1.54 -0.84
C GLU A 48 14.91 -3.04 -1.16
N ALA A 49 14.45 -3.92 -0.26
CA ALA A 49 14.50 -5.36 -0.45
C ALA A 49 13.85 -5.82 -1.77
N PHE A 50 12.75 -5.18 -2.20
CA PHE A 50 12.10 -5.50 -3.47
C PHE A 50 12.94 -5.13 -4.69
N THR A 51 13.85 -4.17 -4.56
CA THR A 51 14.76 -3.77 -5.66
C THR A 51 15.83 -4.82 -5.95
N ARG A 52 15.93 -5.88 -5.14
CA ARG A 52 16.80 -7.05 -5.39
C ARG A 52 16.19 -8.01 -6.42
N TYR A 53 14.89 -7.93 -6.65
CA TYR A 53 14.16 -8.81 -7.57
C TYR A 53 13.78 -8.09 -8.86
N ARG A 54 13.72 -8.82 -9.96
CA ARG A 54 13.29 -8.33 -11.27
C ARG A 54 12.28 -9.31 -11.86
N PHE A 55 11.27 -8.78 -12.54
CA PHE A 55 10.38 -9.62 -13.33
C PHE A 55 11.15 -10.17 -14.52
N ARG A 56 11.08 -11.49 -14.70
CA ARG A 56 11.57 -12.14 -15.92
C ARG A 56 10.48 -12.05 -16.98
N PHE A 57 10.69 -11.20 -17.99
CA PHE A 57 9.79 -11.13 -19.13
C PHE A 57 9.76 -12.48 -19.87
N ARG A 58 8.56 -12.97 -20.19
CA ARG A 58 8.34 -14.20 -20.96
C ARG A 58 7.60 -13.85 -22.26
N ALA A 59 8.33 -13.85 -23.37
CA ALA A 59 7.78 -13.51 -24.69
C ALA A 59 6.91 -14.65 -25.23
N LEU A 60 5.76 -14.29 -25.84
CA LEU A 60 4.85 -15.22 -26.54
C LEU A 60 4.40 -16.43 -25.68
N ALA A 61 4.30 -16.25 -24.36
CA ALA A 61 4.01 -17.33 -23.43
C ALA A 61 2.54 -17.79 -23.40
N GLY A 62 1.68 -17.23 -24.25
CA GLY A 62 0.25 -17.60 -24.32
C GLY A 62 -0.52 -17.31 -23.03
N ALA A 63 -0.15 -16.24 -22.30
CA ALA A 63 -0.55 -16.05 -20.91
C ALA A 63 -2.04 -15.72 -20.65
N GLY A 64 -2.88 -15.60 -21.69
CA GLY A 64 -4.32 -15.33 -21.52
C GLY A 64 -4.62 -14.06 -20.70
N GLU A 65 -5.82 -13.98 -20.15
CA GLU A 65 -6.20 -12.96 -19.17
C GLU A 65 -5.75 -13.42 -17.76
N PRO A 66 -5.05 -12.57 -16.98
CA PRO A 66 -4.63 -12.95 -15.63
C PRO A 66 -5.84 -13.18 -14.71
N ASP A 67 -5.95 -14.38 -14.16
CA ASP A 67 -6.84 -14.64 -13.04
C ASP A 67 -6.17 -14.21 -11.73
N LEU A 68 -6.74 -13.20 -11.08
CA LEU A 68 -6.25 -12.67 -9.80
C LEU A 68 -6.97 -13.28 -8.59
N THR A 69 -7.90 -14.22 -8.81
CA THR A 69 -8.59 -14.85 -7.69
C THR A 69 -7.61 -15.66 -6.84
N SER A 70 -7.86 -15.66 -5.53
CA SER A 70 -7.07 -16.40 -4.56
C SER A 70 -7.96 -17.13 -3.57
N GLU A 71 -7.43 -18.16 -2.93
CA GLU A 71 -8.09 -18.88 -1.86
C GLU A 71 -7.20 -18.89 -0.61
N LEU A 72 -7.77 -18.53 0.53
CA LEU A 72 -7.08 -18.53 1.82
C LEU A 72 -8.02 -19.10 2.88
N PHE A 73 -7.58 -20.15 3.57
CA PHE A 73 -8.38 -20.86 4.59
C PHE A 73 -9.77 -21.30 4.12
N GLY A 74 -9.92 -21.70 2.85
CA GLY A 74 -11.20 -22.12 2.26
C GLY A 74 -12.11 -20.96 1.83
N ALA A 75 -11.68 -19.71 2.00
CA ALA A 75 -12.39 -18.53 1.51
C ALA A 75 -11.79 -18.04 0.20
N ARG A 76 -12.65 -17.71 -0.77
CA ARG A 76 -12.24 -17.23 -2.09
C ARG A 76 -12.30 -15.70 -2.17
N PHE A 77 -11.26 -15.09 -2.72
CA PHE A 77 -11.09 -13.65 -2.90
C PHE A 77 -10.89 -13.30 -4.37
N THR A 78 -11.22 -12.07 -4.74
CA THR A 78 -11.09 -11.56 -6.11
C THR A 78 -9.69 -11.04 -6.45
N LEU A 79 -8.84 -10.85 -5.43
CA LEU A 79 -7.48 -10.31 -5.54
C LEU A 79 -6.61 -10.88 -4.41
N PRO A 80 -5.31 -11.15 -4.63
CA PRO A 80 -4.41 -11.65 -3.59
C PRO A 80 -3.77 -10.49 -2.80
N VAL A 81 -4.54 -9.44 -2.53
CA VAL A 81 -4.12 -8.26 -1.76
C VAL A 81 -5.16 -8.04 -0.68
N HIS A 82 -4.71 -7.98 0.57
CA HIS A 82 -5.57 -7.94 1.75
C HIS A 82 -5.23 -6.76 2.64
N LEU A 83 -6.21 -6.34 3.43
CA LEU A 83 -6.01 -5.32 4.44
C LEU A 83 -5.24 -5.91 5.63
N ALA A 84 -4.05 -5.38 5.89
CA ALA A 84 -3.32 -5.70 7.11
C ALA A 84 -4.06 -5.15 8.34
N PRO A 85 -4.07 -5.86 9.48
CA PRO A 85 -4.66 -5.34 10.70
C PRO A 85 -3.89 -4.09 11.15
N ALA A 86 -4.60 -2.98 11.32
CA ALA A 86 -4.02 -1.71 11.74
C ALA A 86 -4.95 -0.99 12.71
N ALA A 87 -4.37 -0.28 13.69
CA ALA A 87 -5.11 0.47 14.70
C ALA A 87 -5.51 1.87 14.21
N ILE A 88 -6.31 2.58 15.02
CA ILE A 88 -6.65 4.00 14.90
C ILE A 88 -7.26 4.50 13.56
N GLN A 89 -7.81 3.59 12.75
CA GLN A 89 -8.41 3.88 11.42
C GLN A 89 -9.43 5.05 11.43
N ARG A 90 -10.13 5.27 12.55
CA ARG A 90 -11.12 6.36 12.72
C ARG A 90 -10.50 7.75 12.83
N MET A 91 -9.19 7.85 13.04
CA MET A 91 -8.47 9.12 13.16
C MET A 91 -7.96 9.64 11.82
N CYS A 92 -8.14 8.87 10.74
CA CYS A 92 -7.74 9.19 9.37
C CYS A 92 -8.86 9.85 8.56
#